data_AF-A0AAN6M2V8-F1
#
_entry.id   AF-A0AAN6M2V8-F1
#
_cell.length_a   1.000
_cell.length_b   1.000
_cell.length_c   1.000
_cell.angle_alpha   90.00
_cell.angle_beta   90.00
_cell.angle_gamma   90.00
#
_symmetry.space_group_name_H-M   'P 1'
#
loop_
_entity.id
_entity.type
_entity.pdbx_description
1 polymer ?
#
loop_
_entity_poly.entity_id
_entity_poly.type
_entity_poly.pdbx_seq_one_letter_code
_entity_poly.pdbx_strand_id
1 'polypeptide(L)'
;MEGIRHLHNTQPQRFTTPVLAQHFKVSPEAIKRILKSKWRPTDEEQEDRLRRWDKRGEQIWTNLVELGIKPPKKWREMGVGRASNGDRPKWKSRSRNTVTVQDSIGSDEFGWQEEDLIPIVDGKSTTSSSRRSNVPFSDRIGI
;
A
#
# COMPACT_ATOMS: atom_id res chain seq x y z
N MET A 1 4.33 -18.68 3.16
CA MET A 1 5.19 -19.87 3.01
C MET A 1 4.41 -21.15 2.75
N GLU A 2 3.19 -21.30 3.28
CA GLU A 2 2.38 -22.52 3.14
C GLU A 2 2.03 -22.89 1.70
N GLY A 3 1.87 -21.92 0.78
CA GLY A 3 1.57 -22.22 -0.63
C GLY A 3 2.60 -23.11 -1.31
N ILE A 4 3.90 -22.87 -1.11
CA ILE A 4 4.98 -23.68 -1.71
C ILE A 4 5.01 -25.08 -1.08
N ARG A 5 4.81 -25.18 0.25
CA ARG A 5 4.73 -26.46 0.96
C ARG A 5 3.53 -27.27 0.49
N HIS A 6 2.38 -26.64 0.32
CA HIS A 6 1.16 -27.29 -0.16
C HIS A 6 1.32 -27.85 -1.58
N LEU A 7 1.86 -27.05 -2.52
CA LEU A 7 2.10 -27.50 -3.89
C LEU A 7 3.08 -28.68 -3.96
N HIS A 8 4.18 -28.63 -3.20
CA HIS A 8 5.15 -29.74 -3.16
C HIS A 8 4.55 -31.01 -2.53
N ASN A 9 3.68 -30.88 -1.52
CA ASN A 9 3.05 -32.01 -0.85
C ASN A 9 1.99 -32.70 -1.71
N THR A 10 1.23 -31.96 -2.53
CA THR A 10 0.18 -32.56 -3.37
C THR A 10 0.78 -33.37 -4.53
N GLN A 11 1.84 -32.89 -5.18
CA GLN A 11 2.49 -33.57 -6.30
C GLN A 11 4.02 -33.40 -6.27
N PRO A 12 4.75 -34.19 -5.46
CA PRO A 12 6.20 -34.03 -5.30
C PRO A 12 6.98 -34.36 -6.58
N GLN A 13 6.44 -35.22 -7.45
CA GLN A 13 7.06 -35.59 -8.73
C GLN A 13 7.04 -34.45 -9.75
N ARG A 14 6.01 -33.59 -9.71
CA ARG A 14 5.82 -32.49 -10.67
C ARG A 14 6.40 -31.17 -10.15
N PHE A 15 6.24 -30.90 -8.85
CA PHE A 15 6.71 -29.69 -8.20
C PHE A 15 8.06 -29.91 -7.52
N THR A 16 9.07 -30.27 -8.31
CA THR A 16 10.44 -30.43 -7.80
C THR A 16 11.05 -29.08 -7.43
N THR A 17 12.09 -29.09 -6.60
CA THR A 17 12.80 -27.86 -6.18
C THR A 17 13.24 -26.93 -7.32
N PRO A 18 13.80 -27.40 -8.47
CA PRO A 18 14.15 -26.50 -9.58
C PRO A 18 12.92 -25.89 -10.26
N VAL A 19 11.82 -26.64 -10.39
CA VAL A 19 10.58 -26.16 -11.02
C VAL A 19 9.93 -25.07 -10.16
N LEU A 20 9.87 -25.28 -8.84
CA LEU A 20 9.38 -24.27 -7.91
C LEU A 20 10.27 -23.02 -7.91
N ALA A 21 11.59 -23.19 -8.06
CA ALA A 21 12.53 -22.07 -8.12
C ALA A 21 12.25 -21.17 -9.32
N GLN A 22 12.03 -21.79 -10.48
CA GLN A 22 11.70 -21.09 -11.72
C GLN A 22 10.33 -20.38 -11.63
N HIS A 23 9.31 -21.04 -11.08
CA HIS A 23 7.97 -20.48 -11.01
C HIS A 23 7.88 -19.30 -10.03
N PHE A 24 8.46 -19.43 -8.85
CA PHE A 24 8.41 -18.39 -7.82
C PHE A 24 9.52 -17.35 -7.96
N LYS A 25 10.46 -17.51 -8.90
CA LYS A 25 11.65 -16.67 -9.06
C LYS A 25 12.44 -16.52 -7.76
N VAL A 26 12.56 -17.63 -7.03
CA VAL A 26 13.26 -17.72 -5.74
C VAL A 26 14.41 -18.72 -5.89
N SER A 27 15.53 -18.47 -5.21
CA SER A 27 16.67 -19.38 -5.24
C SER A 27 16.28 -20.81 -4.82
N PRO A 28 16.80 -21.86 -5.47
CA PRO A 28 16.53 -23.25 -5.08
C PRO A 28 16.97 -23.55 -3.64
N GLU A 29 17.96 -22.82 -3.11
CA GLU A 29 18.42 -22.94 -1.72
C GLU A 29 17.37 -22.42 -0.73
N ALA A 30 16.71 -21.30 -1.06
CA ALA A 30 15.60 -20.78 -0.27
C ALA A 30 14.39 -21.71 -0.31
N ILE A 31 14.08 -22.35 -1.44
CA ILE A 31 13.02 -23.36 -1.50
C ILE A 31 13.33 -24.56 -0.62
N LYS A 32 14.57 -25.07 -0.63
CA LYS A 32 15.00 -26.11 0.31
C LYS A 32 14.83 -25.67 1.75
N ARG A 33 15.15 -24.42 2.11
CA ARG A 33 14.90 -23.86 3.45
C ARG A 33 13.41 -23.81 3.79
N ILE A 34 12.54 -23.44 2.84
CA ILE A 34 11.09 -23.39 3.03
C ILE A 34 10.51 -24.79 3.25
N LEU A 35 10.97 -25.78 2.47
CA LEU A 35 10.56 -27.17 2.61
C LEU A 35 11.11 -27.83 3.89
N LYS A 36 12.33 -27.46 4.33
CA LYS A 36 12.97 -27.99 5.54
C LYS A 36 12.47 -27.34 6.84
N SER A 37 12.14 -26.05 6.79
CA SER A 37 11.69 -25.32 7.97
C SER A 37 10.32 -25.84 8.44
N LYS A 38 10.21 -26.12 9.74
CA LYS A 38 8.97 -26.61 10.38
C LYS A 38 8.15 -25.51 11.04
N TRP A 39 8.66 -24.28 11.06
CA TRP A 39 7.98 -23.18 11.72
C TRP A 39 6.58 -22.98 11.13
N ARG A 40 5.59 -23.10 12.01
CA ARG A 40 4.18 -22.79 11.82
C ARG A 40 3.71 -22.11 13.10
N PRO A 41 3.05 -20.94 13.02
CA PRO A 41 2.45 -20.35 14.20
C PRO A 41 1.39 -21.32 14.72
N THR A 42 1.27 -21.44 16.05
CA THR A 42 0.12 -22.12 16.64
C THR A 42 -1.14 -21.29 16.41
N ASP A 43 -2.31 -21.91 16.56
CA ASP A 43 -3.60 -21.23 16.33
C ASP A 43 -3.75 -20.00 17.25
N GLU A 44 -3.36 -20.13 18.52
CA GLU A 44 -3.34 -19.02 19.48
C GLU A 44 -2.40 -17.88 19.04
N GLU A 45 -1.17 -18.19 18.59
CA GLU A 45 -0.22 -17.19 18.12
C GLU A 45 -0.71 -16.45 16.87
N GLN A 46 -1.46 -17.14 16.01
CA GLN A 46 -2.04 -16.58 14.81
C GLN A 46 -3.17 -15.61 15.15
N GLU A 47 -4.06 -15.95 16.08
CA GLU A 47 -5.08 -15.04 16.60
C GLU A 47 -4.45 -13.80 17.25
N ASP A 48 -3.41 -14.01 18.04
CA ASP A 48 -2.67 -12.94 18.70
C ASP A 48 -2.02 -11.99 17.69
N ARG A 49 -1.50 -12.54 16.58
CA ARG A 49 -0.95 -11.75 15.47
C ARG A 49 -2.04 -10.96 14.76
N LEU A 50 -3.18 -11.57 14.47
CA LEU A 50 -4.32 -10.90 13.86
C LEU A 50 -4.79 -9.74 14.75
N ARG A 51 -4.94 -9.98 16.06
CA ARG A 51 -5.29 -8.96 17.05
C ARG A 51 -4.28 -7.80 17.07
N ARG A 52 -2.98 -8.09 17.04
CA ARG A 52 -1.94 -7.06 16.96
C ARG A 52 -2.00 -6.28 15.65
N TRP A 53 -2.29 -6.96 14.53
CA TRP A 53 -2.39 -6.32 13.23
C TRP A 53 -3.64 -5.43 13.12
N ASP A 54 -4.78 -5.88 13.66
CA ASP A 54 -6.01 -5.09 13.71
C ASP A 54 -5.83 -3.85 14.61
N LYS A 55 -5.26 -4.01 15.83
CA LYS A 55 -4.92 -2.87 16.71
C LYS A 55 -4.00 -1.86 16.01
N ARG A 56 -2.98 -2.33 15.30
CA ARG A 56 -2.08 -1.47 14.53
C ARG A 56 -2.84 -0.74 13.42
N GLY A 57 -3.71 -1.44 12.70
CA GLY A 57 -4.52 -0.84 11.65
C GLY A 57 -5.49 0.23 12.18
N GLU A 58 -6.10 -0.01 13.34
CA GLU A 58 -6.93 1.00 14.04
C GLU A 58 -6.12 2.27 14.34
N GLN A 59 -4.91 2.13 14.89
CA GLN A 59 -4.03 3.27 15.19
C GLN A 59 -3.62 4.05 13.93
N ILE A 60 -3.17 3.35 12.88
CA ILE A 60 -2.78 3.98 11.60
C ILE A 60 -3.96 4.74 11.00
N TRP A 61 -5.13 4.11 10.93
CA TRP A 61 -6.31 4.75 10.33
C TRP A 61 -6.90 5.86 11.20
N THR A 62 -6.73 5.80 12.52
CA THR A 62 -7.09 6.91 13.43
C THR A 62 -6.25 8.15 13.11
N ASN A 63 -4.93 7.98 12.97
CA ASN A 63 -4.03 9.07 12.59
C ASN A 63 -4.36 9.62 11.19
N LEU A 64 -4.65 8.75 10.22
CA LEU A 64 -5.03 9.16 8.86
C LEU A 64 -6.38 9.91 8.84
N VAL A 65 -7.35 9.46 9.63
CA VAL A 65 -8.65 10.15 9.81
C VAL A 65 -8.47 11.54 10.39
N GLU A 66 -7.55 11.70 11.33
CA GLU A 66 -7.21 13.00 11.93
C GLU A 66 -6.54 13.94 10.92
N LEU A 67 -5.76 13.38 9.99
CA LEU A 67 -5.29 14.05 8.78
C LEU A 67 -6.40 14.23 7.73
N GLY A 68 -7.62 13.77 8.01
CA GLY A 68 -8.77 13.98 7.13
C GLY A 68 -8.82 13.04 5.92
N ILE A 69 -8.03 11.98 5.92
CA ILE A 69 -8.03 10.92 4.92
C ILE A 69 -9.19 9.96 5.23
N LYS A 70 -9.90 9.52 4.20
CA LYS A 70 -11.10 8.67 4.33
C LYS A 70 -10.72 7.23 4.68
N PRO A 71 -11.23 6.65 5.80
CA PRO A 71 -10.97 5.27 6.16
C PRO A 71 -11.76 4.26 5.29
N PRO A 72 -11.18 3.09 4.95
CA PRO A 72 -11.83 1.99 4.24
C PRO A 72 -13.05 1.45 4.98
N LYS A 73 -13.92 0.71 4.27
CA LYS A 73 -15.18 0.16 4.82
C LYS A 73 -14.96 -0.68 6.08
N LYS A 74 -13.99 -1.60 6.07
CA LYS A 74 -13.63 -2.45 7.23
C LYS A 74 -13.39 -1.60 8.48
N TRP A 75 -12.58 -0.55 8.37
CA TRP A 75 -12.22 0.28 9.52
C TRP A 75 -13.35 1.20 10.01
N ARG A 76 -14.24 1.64 9.11
CA ARG A 76 -15.44 2.41 9.49
C ARG A 76 -16.46 1.59 10.27
N GLU A 77 -16.61 0.32 9.93
CA GLU A 77 -17.46 -0.63 10.65
C GLU A 77 -16.91 -0.92 12.04
N MET A 78 -15.58 -1.02 12.16
CA MET A 78 -14.85 -1.11 13.43
C MET A 78 -14.89 0.18 14.27
N GLY A 79 -15.47 1.27 13.75
CA GLY A 79 -15.64 2.53 14.47
C GLY A 79 -14.53 3.57 14.25
N VAL A 80 -13.50 3.26 13.45
CA VAL A 80 -12.41 4.18 13.16
C VAL A 80 -12.92 5.38 12.35
N GLY A 81 -12.76 6.57 12.92
CA GLY A 81 -13.17 7.84 12.32
C GLY A 81 -14.68 8.13 12.36
N ARG A 82 -15.41 7.51 13.29
CA ARG A 82 -16.69 8.06 13.78
C ARG A 82 -16.40 9.22 14.72
N ALA A 83 -17.02 10.37 14.48
CA ALA A 83 -17.02 11.45 15.45
C ALA A 83 -17.94 11.06 16.62
N SER A 84 -17.51 11.33 17.85
CA SER A 84 -18.39 11.27 19.01
C SER A 84 -19.37 12.45 18.98
N ASN A 85 -20.54 12.27 19.57
CA ASN A 85 -21.49 13.35 19.90
C ASN A 85 -22.27 14.00 18.74
N GLY A 86 -22.40 13.32 17.59
CA GLY A 86 -23.26 13.77 16.48
C GLY A 86 -22.60 14.77 15.50
N ASP A 87 -21.34 15.12 15.75
CA ASP A 87 -20.54 15.90 14.83
C ASP A 87 -20.16 15.12 13.56
N ARG A 88 -19.82 15.84 12.48
CA ARG A 88 -19.34 15.21 11.25
C ARG A 88 -17.85 14.96 11.37
N PRO A 89 -17.36 13.74 11.08
CA PRO A 89 -15.93 13.48 11.14
C PRO A 89 -15.17 14.33 10.13
N LYS A 90 -13.93 14.69 10.44
CA LYS A 90 -13.10 15.64 9.67
C LYS A 90 -12.96 15.27 8.19
N TRP A 91 -12.91 13.98 7.85
CA TRP A 91 -12.88 13.50 6.46
C TRP A 91 -14.21 13.67 5.70
N LYS A 92 -15.34 13.92 6.40
CA LYS A 92 -16.68 14.17 5.85
C LYS A 92 -17.06 15.66 5.89
N SER A 93 -16.20 16.53 6.43
CA SER A 93 -16.43 17.98 6.42
C SER A 93 -16.49 18.52 5.00
N ARG A 94 -17.27 19.60 4.80
CA ARG A 94 -17.39 20.30 3.52
C ARG A 94 -16.15 21.15 3.21
N SER A 95 -15.35 21.47 4.23
CA SER A 95 -14.02 22.06 4.05
C SER A 95 -13.08 21.02 3.46
N ARG A 96 -12.43 21.35 2.33
CA ARG A 96 -11.43 20.48 1.73
C ARG A 96 -10.29 20.27 2.74
N ASN A 97 -9.98 19.02 3.10
CA ASN A 97 -8.77 18.73 3.87
C ASN A 97 -7.57 19.08 3.00
N THR A 98 -6.94 20.21 3.28
CA THR A 98 -5.70 20.66 2.63
C THR A 98 -4.49 20.03 3.32
N VAL A 99 -4.53 18.71 3.57
CA VAL A 99 -3.29 18.03 3.95
C VAL A 99 -2.45 17.97 2.69
N THR A 100 -1.39 18.78 2.67
CA THR A 100 -0.35 18.73 1.65
C THR A 100 0.33 17.38 1.76
N VAL A 101 -0.14 16.41 0.98
CA VAL A 101 0.59 15.15 0.75
C VAL A 101 1.75 15.53 -0.16
N GLN A 102 2.95 15.65 0.41
CA GLN A 102 4.19 15.76 -0.38
C GLN A 102 4.49 14.37 -0.95
N ASP A 103 3.74 13.96 -1.98
CA ASP A 103 3.96 12.72 -2.74
C ASP A 103 5.13 12.85 -3.74
N SER A 104 5.85 13.97 -3.70
CA SER A 104 6.98 14.25 -4.58
C SER A 104 8.23 14.25 -3.73
N ILE A 105 8.94 13.12 -3.71
CA ILE A 105 10.38 13.20 -3.50
C ILE A 105 10.93 14.04 -4.66
N GLY A 106 11.49 15.21 -4.34
CA GLY A 106 12.04 16.08 -5.37
C GLY A 106 13.13 15.33 -6.11
N SER A 107 13.06 15.32 -7.44
CA SER A 107 14.10 14.81 -8.33
C SER A 107 15.48 15.43 -8.06
N ASP A 108 15.52 16.55 -7.33
CA ASP A 108 16.75 17.27 -7.00
C ASP A 108 17.53 16.70 -5.81
N GLU A 109 16.94 15.84 -4.95
CA GLU A 109 17.60 15.40 -3.71
C GLU A 109 18.32 14.04 -3.82
N PHE A 110 17.97 13.24 -4.82
CA PHE A 110 18.67 12.01 -5.14
C PHE A 110 19.17 12.20 -6.57
N GLY A 111 20.49 12.36 -6.75
CA GLY A 111 21.15 12.78 -8.00
C GLY A 111 21.00 11.83 -9.21
N TRP A 112 19.80 11.33 -9.46
CA TRP A 112 19.39 10.67 -10.68
C TRP A 112 19.32 11.74 -11.78
N GLN A 113 20.28 11.69 -12.71
CA GLN A 113 20.15 12.40 -13.96
C GLN A 113 18.96 11.81 -14.72
N GLU A 114 18.18 12.65 -15.40
CA GLU A 114 16.96 12.31 -16.15
C GLU A 114 17.16 11.17 -17.18
N GLU A 115 18.41 10.85 -17.51
CA GLU A 115 18.87 9.84 -18.45
C GLU A 115 18.88 8.40 -17.88
N ASP A 116 18.79 8.22 -16.55
CA ASP A 116 18.81 6.90 -15.90
C ASP A 116 17.41 6.28 -15.72
N LEU A 117 16.35 6.96 -16.20
CA LEU A 117 15.01 6.39 -16.19
C LEU A 117 14.91 5.25 -17.21
N ILE A 118 14.52 4.08 -16.71
CA ILE A 118 14.19 2.90 -17.53
C ILE A 118 13.21 3.34 -18.63
N PRO A 119 13.54 3.17 -19.92
CA PRO A 119 12.63 3.54 -20.99
C PRO A 119 11.36 2.68 -20.88
N ILE A 120 10.21 3.34 -20.69
CA ILE A 120 8.91 2.67 -20.76
C ILE A 120 8.75 2.21 -22.21
N VAL A 121 8.75 0.87 -22.40
CA VAL A 121 8.55 0.23 -23.71
C VAL A 121 7.07 0.30 -24.13
N ASP A 122 6.57 1.52 -24.31
CA ASP A 122 5.47 1.87 -25.21
C ASP A 122 5.28 3.39 -25.22
N GLY A 123 5.60 3.99 -26.36
CA GLY A 123 5.77 5.43 -26.55
C GLY A 123 4.50 6.26 -26.37
N LYS A 124 4.40 6.97 -25.24
CA LYS A 124 3.58 8.18 -25.08
C LYS A 124 4.11 9.05 -23.93
N SER A 125 5.22 9.75 -24.14
CA SER A 125 5.53 10.96 -23.39
C SER A 125 4.66 12.10 -23.92
N THR A 126 3.49 12.29 -23.31
CA THR A 126 2.87 13.61 -23.31
C THR A 126 2.99 14.15 -21.91
N THR A 127 3.88 15.11 -21.76
CA THR A 127 3.96 16.06 -20.66
C THR A 127 2.55 16.60 -20.34
N SER A 128 1.84 15.99 -19.40
CA SER A 128 0.72 16.65 -18.74
C SER A 128 1.29 17.47 -17.58
N SER A 129 1.97 18.57 -17.92
CA SER A 129 2.23 19.62 -16.94
C SER A 129 0.90 20.26 -16.59
N SER A 130 0.16 19.65 -15.66
CA SER A 130 -0.98 20.28 -15.01
C SER A 130 -0.46 21.35 -14.04
N ARG A 131 0.14 22.41 -14.58
CA ARG A 131 0.20 23.70 -13.88
C ARG A 131 -1.23 24.24 -13.86
N ARG A 132 -1.97 23.94 -12.80
CA ARG A 132 -3.18 24.71 -12.50
C ARG A 132 -2.71 26.13 -12.18
N SER A 133 -2.86 27.04 -13.13
CA SER A 133 -2.65 28.47 -12.89
C SER A 133 -3.61 28.90 -11.78
N ASN A 134 -3.05 29.38 -10.68
CA ASN A 134 -3.82 29.93 -9.57
C ASN A 134 -4.17 31.39 -9.93
N VAL A 135 -5.01 31.57 -10.94
CA VAL A 135 -5.53 32.91 -11.31
C VAL A 135 -6.59 33.33 -10.29
N PRO A 136 -6.45 34.52 -9.66
CA PRO A 136 -7.41 35.04 -8.70
C PRO A 136 -8.78 35.28 -9.35
N PHE A 137 -9.84 35.24 -8.53
CA PHE A 137 -11.23 35.30 -9.00
C PHE A 137 -11.58 36.59 -9.74
N SER A 138 -10.90 37.70 -9.42
CA SER A 138 -11.01 38.99 -10.11
C SER A 138 -10.77 38.88 -11.61
N ASP A 139 -9.82 38.04 -12.02
CA ASP A 139 -9.37 37.98 -13.42
C ASP A 139 -10.22 37.01 -14.25
N ARG A 140 -11.18 36.31 -13.63
CA ARG A 140 -12.09 35.36 -14.29
C ARG A 140 -13.42 35.98 -14.70
N ILE A 141 -13.78 37.10 -14.12
CA ILE A 141 -15.02 37.81 -14.42
C ILE A 141 -14.59 39.19 -14.89
N GLY A 142 -14.48 39.36 -16.22
CA GLY A 142 -14.07 40.62 -16.83
C GLY A 142 -15.10 41.73 -16.60
N ILE A 143 -14.95 42.44 -15.49
CA ILE A 143 -15.53 43.77 -15.23
C ILE A 143 -14.37 44.70 -14.88
#